data_AF-A0A6M1UBQ5-F1
#
_entry.id   AF-A0A6M1UBQ5-F1
#
_cell.length_a   1.000
_cell.length_b   1.000
_cell.length_c   1.000
_cell.angle_alpha   90.00
_cell.angle_beta   90.00
_cell.angle_gamma   90.00
#
_symmetry.space_group_name_H-M   'P 1'
#
loop_
_entity.id
_entity.type
_entity.pdbx_description
1 polymer ?
#
loop_
_entity_poly.entity_id
_entity_poly.type
_entity_poly.pdbx_seq_one_letter_code
_entity_poly.pdbx_strand_id
1 'polypeptide(L)'
;AVNAMIYMRNITITTAKSATYLENVGEGSFGYKGLHIDLKLNETRKGMAEYRLYAEYPFELQIRTVIQDSWSILDHKIKYKKSIPNSLKRRINTLAALFELADREFRAIRDATRIELEQTEEIYPQIEAETKDAEVSASDGGDPEQAVQPGRYAPLNAFFFLRIAQHFFPKFEFESHKVDGFTQEIISLKPNISRGKFNFYLREKFSTIKQYQEEFEKSGERMNPFTMMRHCLYAGDKEVFSAILTDTARDRFDKWLNDQKK
;
A
#
# COMPACT_ATOMS: atom_id res chain seq x y z
N ALA A 1 -8.83 -7.32 4.35
CA ALA A 1 -9.56 -7.31 5.63
C ALA A 1 -11.01 -6.80 5.50
N VAL A 2 -11.28 -5.73 4.72
CA VAL A 2 -12.61 -5.10 4.59
C VAL A 2 -13.68 -6.05 3.99
N ASN A 3 -13.33 -6.90 3.02
CA ASN A 3 -14.30 -7.85 2.45
C ASN A 3 -14.74 -8.97 3.41
N ALA A 4 -13.91 -9.36 4.39
CA ALA A 4 -14.31 -10.38 5.37
C ALA A 4 -15.35 -9.85 6.37
N MET A 5 -15.33 -8.56 6.69
CA MET A 5 -16.29 -7.94 7.62
C MET A 5 -17.71 -7.80 7.04
N ILE A 6 -17.85 -7.63 5.72
CA ILE A 6 -19.17 -7.50 5.08
C ILE A 6 -19.96 -8.82 5.16
N TYR A 7 -19.28 -9.97 5.06
CA TYR A 7 -19.92 -11.28 5.20
C TYR A 7 -20.28 -11.64 6.65
N MET A 8 -19.54 -11.13 7.65
CA MET A 8 -19.81 -11.43 9.06
C MET A 8 -21.08 -10.79 9.64
N ARG A 9 -21.66 -9.77 9.01
CA ARG A 9 -22.93 -9.15 9.46
C ARG A 9 -24.14 -10.09 9.39
N ASN A 10 -24.04 -11.17 8.61
CA ASN A 10 -25.16 -12.07 8.28
C ASN A 10 -25.01 -13.49 8.86
N ILE A 11 -24.04 -13.69 9.75
CA ILE A 11 -23.67 -15.01 10.28
C ILE A 11 -23.62 -14.89 11.81
N THR A 12 -24.18 -15.87 12.52
CA THR A 12 -24.10 -15.94 13.98
C THR A 12 -22.90 -16.81 14.37
N ILE A 13 -22.01 -16.24 15.19
CA ILE A 13 -20.92 -17.00 15.81
C ILE A 13 -21.54 -17.88 16.89
N THR A 14 -21.51 -19.19 16.70
CA THR A 14 -22.13 -20.15 17.64
C THR A 14 -21.15 -20.54 18.73
N THR A 15 -19.86 -20.57 18.41
CA THR A 15 -18.78 -20.68 19.40
C THR A 15 -17.49 -20.14 18.79
N ALA A 16 -16.89 -19.13 19.41
CA ALA A 16 -15.52 -18.78 19.11
C ALA A 16 -14.63 -19.70 19.96
N LYS A 17 -14.14 -20.81 19.39
CA LYS A 17 -12.98 -21.48 19.96
C LYS A 17 -11.76 -20.65 19.60
N SER A 18 -11.55 -19.57 20.35
CA SER A 18 -10.28 -18.86 20.32
C SER A 18 -9.21 -19.82 20.83
N ALA A 19 -8.61 -20.58 19.93
CA ALA A 19 -7.30 -21.16 20.13
C ALA A 19 -6.25 -20.03 20.02
N THR A 20 -6.43 -18.94 20.77
CA THR A 20 -5.28 -18.17 21.25
C THR A 20 -4.62 -19.10 22.27
N TYR A 21 -3.80 -20.03 21.80
CA TYR A 21 -2.95 -20.86 22.65
C TYR A 21 -1.84 -19.96 23.25
N LEU A 22 -2.24 -18.95 24.04
CA LEU A 22 -1.33 -18.15 24.84
C LEU A 22 -1.35 -18.58 26.31
N GLU A 23 -2.38 -19.31 26.79
CA GLU A 23 -2.52 -19.50 28.25
C GLU A 23 -2.66 -20.94 28.75
N ASN A 24 -2.81 -21.97 27.91
CA ASN A 24 -2.86 -23.35 28.41
C ASN A 24 -2.24 -24.36 27.44
N VAL A 25 -0.92 -24.30 27.34
CA VAL A 25 -0.13 -25.45 26.88
C VAL A 25 0.66 -25.95 28.08
N GLY A 26 0.17 -27.03 28.71
CA GLY A 26 1.03 -27.86 29.55
C GLY A 26 2.28 -28.27 28.75
N GLU A 27 3.42 -28.39 29.43
CA GLU A 27 4.83 -28.42 28.96
C GLU A 27 5.23 -29.39 27.80
N GLY A 28 4.30 -29.88 26.98
CA GLY A 28 4.57 -30.84 25.91
C GLY A 28 3.71 -30.80 24.66
N SER A 29 2.91 -29.75 24.37
CA SER A 29 2.08 -29.70 23.14
C SER A 29 2.47 -28.56 22.18
N PHE A 30 2.48 -28.85 20.87
CA PHE A 30 2.87 -27.91 19.82
C PHE A 30 1.74 -26.88 19.55
N GLY A 31 1.96 -25.61 19.93
CA GLY A 31 0.91 -24.58 20.09
C GLY A 31 0.79 -23.50 19.00
N TYR A 32 1.62 -23.49 17.95
CA TYR A 32 1.51 -22.49 16.89
C TYR A 32 0.36 -22.84 15.93
N LYS A 33 -0.82 -22.25 16.12
CA LYS A 33 -2.02 -22.49 15.29
C LYS A 33 -2.77 -21.19 14.99
N GLY A 34 -3.50 -21.17 13.88
CA GLY A 34 -4.40 -20.08 13.56
C GLY A 34 -5.71 -20.12 14.33
N LEU A 35 -6.56 -19.12 14.08
CA LEU A 35 -7.87 -18.96 14.70
C LEU A 35 -8.91 -19.82 13.98
N HIS A 36 -9.68 -20.59 14.73
CA HIS A 36 -10.77 -21.42 14.21
C HIS A 36 -12.08 -20.91 14.82
N ILE A 37 -13.08 -20.67 13.98
CA ILE A 37 -14.37 -20.13 14.42
C ILE A 37 -15.49 -21.01 13.89
N ASP A 38 -16.30 -21.56 14.79
CA ASP A 38 -17.48 -22.33 14.42
C ASP A 38 -18.66 -21.37 14.22
N LEU A 39 -19.21 -21.39 13.00
CA LEU A 39 -20.21 -20.46 12.51
C LEU A 39 -21.49 -21.16 12.09
N LYS A 40 -22.61 -20.45 12.20
CA LYS A 40 -23.92 -20.86 11.72
C LYS A 40 -24.64 -19.67 11.09
N LEU A 41 -25.52 -19.93 10.13
CA LEU A 41 -26.40 -18.90 9.58
C LEU A 41 -27.29 -18.27 10.68
N ASN A 42 -27.39 -16.95 10.67
CA ASN A 42 -28.31 -16.26 11.56
C ASN A 42 -29.77 -16.52 11.14
N GLU A 43 -30.73 -16.25 12.04
CA GLU A 43 -32.15 -16.54 11.78
C GLU A 43 -32.70 -15.83 10.52
N THR A 44 -32.19 -14.62 10.23
CA THR A 44 -32.56 -13.86 9.02
C THR A 44 -32.17 -14.58 7.74
N ARG A 45 -30.93 -15.09 7.64
CA ARG A 45 -30.45 -15.85 6.48
C ARG A 45 -31.05 -17.25 6.43
N LYS A 46 -31.24 -17.87 7.60
CA LYS A 46 -31.91 -19.17 7.73
C LYS A 46 -33.31 -19.18 7.11
N GLY A 47 -34.04 -18.05 7.18
CA GLY A 47 -35.37 -17.89 6.61
C GLY A 47 -35.44 -17.67 5.09
N MET A 48 -34.32 -17.44 4.40
CA MET A 48 -34.33 -17.20 2.95
C MET A 48 -34.38 -18.53 2.17
N ALA A 49 -35.18 -18.56 1.10
CA ALA A 49 -35.40 -19.76 0.29
C ALA A 49 -34.08 -20.34 -0.27
N GLU A 50 -33.12 -19.50 -0.63
CA GLU A 50 -31.80 -19.87 -1.15
C GLU A 50 -30.89 -20.58 -0.13
N TYR A 51 -31.07 -20.37 1.18
CA TYR A 51 -30.24 -20.98 2.23
C TYR A 51 -30.95 -22.10 3.00
N ARG A 52 -32.19 -22.46 2.63
CA ARG A 52 -33.00 -23.46 3.34
C ARG A 52 -32.32 -24.83 3.43
N LEU A 53 -31.52 -25.19 2.42
CA LEU A 53 -30.73 -26.42 2.38
C LEU A 53 -29.50 -26.38 3.30
N TYR A 54 -29.00 -25.20 3.66
CA TYR A 54 -27.77 -25.01 4.44
C TYR A 54 -28.03 -24.55 5.88
N ALA A 55 -29.28 -24.21 6.19
CA ALA A 55 -29.79 -23.66 7.44
C ALA A 55 -29.36 -24.38 8.72
N GLU A 56 -29.20 -25.71 8.65
CA GLU A 56 -28.89 -26.56 9.80
C GLU A 56 -27.41 -26.95 9.89
N TYR A 57 -26.60 -26.60 8.89
CA TYR A 57 -25.19 -27.00 8.87
C TYR A 57 -24.29 -25.93 9.49
N PRO A 58 -23.51 -26.27 10.52
CA PRO A 58 -22.42 -25.43 10.97
C PRO A 58 -21.26 -25.48 9.96
N PHE A 59 -20.45 -24.42 9.92
CA PHE A 59 -19.23 -24.37 9.12
C PHE A 59 -18.10 -23.74 9.94
N GLU A 60 -16.86 -24.19 9.69
CA GLU A 60 -15.67 -23.69 10.37
C GLU A 60 -14.96 -22.66 9.48
N LEU A 61 -14.69 -21.48 10.03
CA LEU A 61 -13.81 -20.47 9.43
C LEU A 61 -12.44 -20.56 10.08
N GLN A 62 -11.42 -20.94 9.30
CA GLN A 62 -10.02 -20.94 9.73
C GLN A 62 -9.32 -19.68 9.20
N ILE A 63 -8.80 -18.85 10.11
CA ILE A 63 -8.02 -17.66 9.79
C ILE A 63 -6.58 -17.92 10.18
N ARG A 64 -5.67 -17.88 9.19
CA ARG A 64 -4.26 -18.18 9.34
C ARG A 64 -3.39 -17.14 8.66
N THR A 65 -2.23 -16.86 9.22
CA THR A 65 -1.13 -16.24 8.48
C THR A 65 -0.52 -17.26 7.51
N VAL A 66 0.23 -16.80 6.51
CA VAL A 66 0.93 -17.69 5.55
C VAL A 66 1.88 -18.65 6.28
N ILE A 67 2.49 -18.18 7.37
CA ILE A 67 3.40 -18.98 8.20
C ILE A 67 2.63 -20.03 9.01
N GLN A 68 1.49 -19.66 9.60
CA GLN A 68 0.61 -20.61 10.28
C GLN A 68 0.07 -21.69 9.34
N ASP A 69 -0.28 -21.33 8.11
CA ASP A 69 -0.75 -22.28 7.11
C ASP A 69 0.36 -23.27 6.73
N SER A 70 1.55 -22.74 6.43
CA SER A 70 2.75 -23.54 6.15
C SER A 70 3.09 -24.49 7.30
N TRP A 71 2.99 -24.02 8.55
CA TRP A 71 3.17 -24.86 9.73
C TRP A 71 2.15 -25.98 9.82
N SER A 72 0.88 -25.70 9.55
CA SER A 72 -0.20 -26.69 9.66
C SER A 72 0.01 -27.91 8.75
N ILE A 73 0.54 -27.68 7.54
CA ILE A 73 0.88 -28.73 6.58
C ILE A 73 2.01 -29.61 7.12
N LEU A 74 3.03 -29.00 7.73
CA LEU A 74 4.16 -29.70 8.32
C LEU A 74 3.76 -30.47 9.59
N ASP A 75 3.01 -29.83 10.48
CA ASP A 75 2.50 -30.41 11.73
C ASP A 75 1.66 -31.67 11.47
N HIS A 76 0.79 -31.64 10.46
CA HIS A 76 0.00 -32.81 10.06
C HIS A 76 0.89 -33.97 9.58
N LYS A 77 1.88 -33.70 8.72
CA LYS A 77 2.84 -34.72 8.23
C LYS A 77 3.70 -35.31 9.35
N ILE A 78 4.04 -34.48 10.35
CA ILE A 78 4.86 -34.87 11.49
C ILE A 78 4.05 -35.71 12.49
N LYS A 79 2.85 -35.24 12.87
CA LYS A 79 1.94 -35.93 13.82
C LYS A 79 1.43 -37.28 13.33
N TYR A 80 1.36 -37.49 12.01
CA TYR A 80 1.01 -38.79 11.44
C TYR A 80 1.98 -39.91 11.84
N LYS A 81 3.24 -39.59 12.18
CA LYS A 81 4.24 -40.55 12.66
C LYS A 81 4.05 -40.74 14.18
N LYS A 82 3.28 -41.74 14.58
CA LYS A 82 2.79 -42.00 15.96
C LYS A 82 3.86 -42.19 17.06
N SER A 83 5.16 -42.18 16.75
CA SER A 83 6.25 -42.31 17.73
C SER A 83 7.44 -41.40 17.38
N ILE A 84 7.28 -40.09 17.61
CA ILE A 84 8.35 -39.11 17.41
C ILE A 84 9.36 -39.23 18.57
N PRO A 85 10.65 -39.50 18.32
CA PRO A 85 11.67 -39.49 19.38
C PRO A 85 11.80 -38.12 20.06
N ASN A 86 12.15 -38.08 21.34
CA ASN A 86 12.26 -36.83 22.12
C ASN A 86 13.22 -35.81 21.49
N SER A 87 14.32 -36.26 20.89
CA SER A 87 15.26 -35.39 20.17
C SER A 87 14.62 -34.67 18.98
N LEU A 88 13.73 -35.35 18.26
CA LEU A 88 12.97 -34.79 17.15
C LEU A 88 11.85 -33.88 17.65
N LYS A 89 11.17 -34.25 18.75
CA LYS A 89 10.15 -33.41 19.41
C LYS A 89 10.72 -32.04 19.77
N ARG A 90 11.93 -32.00 20.35
CA ARG A 90 12.64 -30.75 20.66
C ARG A 90 12.89 -29.89 19.43
N ARG A 91 13.36 -30.49 18.33
CA ARG A 91 13.63 -29.76 17.06
C ARG A 91 12.35 -29.17 16.45
N ILE A 92 11.25 -29.92 16.50
CA ILE A 92 9.95 -29.45 16.02
C ILE A 92 9.48 -28.26 16.89
N ASN A 93 9.71 -28.30 18.21
CA ASN A 93 9.29 -27.23 19.12
C ASN A 93 10.09 -25.96 18.82
N THR A 94 11.39 -26.10 18.58
CA THR A 94 12.24 -24.98 18.14
C THR A 94 11.75 -24.38 16.82
N LEU A 95 11.36 -25.21 15.85
CA LEU A 95 10.84 -24.72 14.57
C LEU A 95 9.51 -23.98 14.73
N ALA A 96 8.61 -24.47 15.58
CA ALA A 96 7.35 -23.79 15.91
C ALA A 96 7.62 -22.40 16.51
N ALA A 97 8.57 -22.31 17.46
CA ALA A 97 8.96 -21.05 18.07
C ALA A 97 9.60 -20.07 17.08
N LEU A 98 10.40 -20.55 16.11
CA LEU A 98 10.97 -19.71 15.05
C LEU A 98 9.88 -19.13 14.14
N PHE A 99 8.86 -19.93 13.80
CA PHE A 99 7.75 -19.49 12.98
C PHE A 99 6.88 -18.46 13.71
N GLU A 100 6.63 -18.67 14.99
CA GLU A 100 5.95 -17.69 15.84
C GLU A 100 6.72 -16.38 15.90
N LEU A 101 8.04 -16.44 16.12
CA LEU A 101 8.90 -15.27 16.12
C LEU A 101 8.84 -14.54 14.76
N ALA A 102 8.96 -15.27 13.65
CA ALA A 102 8.87 -14.68 12.33
C ALA A 102 7.54 -13.94 12.10
N ASP A 103 6.42 -14.55 12.47
CA ASP A 103 5.09 -13.96 12.31
C ASP A 103 4.90 -12.69 13.17
N ARG A 104 5.46 -12.70 14.39
CA ARG A 104 5.53 -11.52 15.26
C ARG A 104 6.34 -10.40 14.62
N GLU A 105 7.53 -10.70 14.10
CA GLU A 105 8.40 -9.69 13.49
C GLU A 105 7.79 -9.12 12.20
N PHE A 106 7.17 -9.95 11.36
CA PHE A 106 6.43 -9.46 10.19
C PHE A 106 5.29 -8.51 10.58
N ARG A 107 4.54 -8.84 11.64
CA ARG A 107 3.51 -7.94 12.17
C ARG A 107 4.10 -6.63 12.68
N ALA A 108 5.20 -6.70 13.44
CA ALA A 108 5.86 -5.52 14.00
C ALA A 108 6.37 -4.58 12.89
N ILE A 109 7.03 -5.12 11.85
CA ILE A 109 7.49 -4.34 10.70
C ILE A 109 6.31 -3.67 10.01
N ARG A 110 5.24 -4.43 9.70
CA ARG A 110 4.03 -3.87 9.06
C ARG A 110 3.44 -2.72 9.88
N ASP A 111 3.31 -2.92 11.19
CA ASP A 111 2.69 -1.92 12.08
C ASP A 111 3.58 -0.69 12.22
N ALA A 112 4.90 -0.85 12.30
CA ALA A 112 5.87 0.25 12.31
C ALA A 112 5.82 1.05 10.99
N THR A 113 5.81 0.38 9.83
CA THR A 113 5.67 1.03 8.52
C THR A 113 4.35 1.81 8.44
N ARG A 114 3.25 1.27 8.96
CA ARG A 114 1.97 1.98 9.00
C ARG A 114 2.04 3.23 9.89
N ILE A 115 2.66 3.14 11.07
CA ILE A 115 2.83 4.27 11.98
C ILE A 115 3.69 5.36 11.33
N GLU A 116 4.80 4.98 10.71
CA GLU A 116 5.68 5.92 10.00
C GLU A 116 4.97 6.59 8.83
N LEU A 117 4.17 5.82 8.08
CA LEU A 117 3.25 6.39 7.10
C LEU A 117 2.34 7.40 7.78
N GLU A 118 1.57 7.04 8.81
CA GLU A 118 0.64 7.92 9.55
C GLU A 118 1.30 9.22 10.05
N GLN A 119 2.49 9.13 10.67
CA GLN A 119 3.29 10.28 11.11
C GLN A 119 3.69 11.22 9.95
N THR A 120 3.66 10.74 8.71
CA THR A 120 3.91 11.59 7.54
C THR A 120 2.81 12.63 7.31
N GLU A 121 1.67 12.60 8.00
CA GLU A 121 0.73 13.75 8.02
C GLU A 121 1.38 15.02 8.61
N GLU A 122 2.28 14.86 9.60
CA GLU A 122 3.05 15.98 10.17
C GLU A 122 4.15 16.48 9.22
N ILE A 123 4.47 15.71 8.18
CA ILE A 123 5.53 16.02 7.23
C ILE A 123 5.03 16.93 6.10
N TYR A 124 3.74 16.90 5.77
CA TYR A 124 3.20 17.72 4.68
C TYR A 124 3.46 19.24 4.88
N PRO A 125 3.32 19.82 6.09
CA PRO A 125 3.75 21.20 6.35
C PRO A 125 5.23 21.48 6.04
N GLN A 126 6.11 20.50 6.25
CA GLN A 126 7.53 20.64 5.93
C GLN A 126 7.77 20.58 4.42
N ILE A 127 7.06 19.70 3.71
CA ILE A 127 7.05 19.64 2.24
C ILE A 127 6.58 20.97 1.66
N GLU A 128 5.52 21.56 2.22
CA GLU A 128 5.01 22.88 1.81
C GLU A 128 6.02 23.99 2.05
N ALA A 129 6.72 23.99 3.19
CA ALA A 129 7.78 24.97 3.46
C ALA A 129 8.94 24.84 2.45
N GLU A 130 9.37 23.62 2.16
CA GLU A 130 10.40 23.32 1.17
C GLU A 130 9.95 23.70 -0.26
N THR A 131 8.68 23.51 -0.58
CA THR A 131 8.07 23.90 -1.85
C THR A 131 8.10 25.42 -2.03
N LYS A 132 7.79 26.18 -0.98
CA LYS A 132 7.85 27.66 -1.00
C LYS A 132 9.26 28.17 -1.25
N ASP A 133 10.28 27.52 -0.69
CA ASP A 133 11.68 27.89 -0.95
C ASP A 133 12.00 27.76 -2.47
N ALA A 134 11.47 26.71 -3.13
CA ALA A 134 11.58 26.52 -4.58
C ALA A 134 10.74 27.54 -5.39
N GLU A 135 9.55 27.92 -4.92
CA GLU A 135 8.71 28.97 -5.55
C GLU A 135 9.40 30.34 -5.52
N VAL A 136 9.96 30.74 -4.38
CA VAL A 136 10.68 32.02 -4.22
C VAL A 136 11.88 32.09 -5.15
N SER A 137 12.66 31.02 -5.22
CA SER A 137 13.82 30.97 -6.13
C SER A 137 13.40 31.06 -7.60
N ALA A 138 12.30 30.40 -8.00
CA ALA A 138 11.77 30.50 -9.35
C ALA A 138 11.26 31.91 -9.68
N SER A 139 10.65 32.64 -8.73
CA SER A 139 10.19 34.01 -8.94
C SER A 139 11.33 35.03 -9.01
N ASP A 140 12.43 34.79 -8.30
CA ASP A 140 13.61 35.67 -8.29
C ASP A 140 14.56 35.42 -9.47
N GLY A 141 14.18 34.56 -10.42
CA GLY A 141 15.02 34.15 -11.55
C GLY A 141 16.26 33.34 -11.12
N GLY A 142 16.29 32.88 -9.87
CA GLY A 142 17.29 31.97 -9.35
C GLY A 142 17.03 30.54 -9.84
N ASP A 143 18.04 29.69 -9.68
CA ASP A 143 17.91 28.28 -10.02
C ASP A 143 17.07 27.57 -8.93
N PRO A 144 15.84 27.14 -9.23
CA PRO A 144 15.03 26.44 -8.24
C PRO A 144 15.60 25.06 -7.87
N GLU A 145 16.67 24.59 -8.54
CA GLU A 145 17.43 23.39 -8.18
C GLU A 145 18.36 23.58 -6.97
N GLN A 146 18.77 24.82 -6.67
CA GLN A 146 19.63 25.16 -5.52
C GLN A 146 18.87 25.90 -4.40
N ALA A 147 17.55 25.98 -4.52
CA ALA A 147 16.67 26.81 -3.70
C ALA A 147 16.51 26.38 -2.24
N VAL A 148 16.74 25.09 -1.94
CA VAL A 148 16.31 24.53 -0.66
C VAL A 148 17.34 24.83 0.42
N GLN A 149 16.88 25.42 1.54
CA GLN A 149 17.75 25.66 2.70
C GLN A 149 18.41 24.34 3.16
N PRO A 150 19.71 24.32 3.50
CA PRO A 150 20.45 23.10 3.82
C PRO A 150 19.83 22.20 4.91
N GLY A 151 19.00 22.76 5.81
CA GLY A 151 18.29 22.01 6.85
C GLY A 151 16.87 21.54 6.50
N ARG A 152 16.35 21.89 5.31
CA ARG A 152 14.99 21.55 4.86
C ARG A 152 14.96 20.58 3.69
N TYR A 153 16.09 20.38 3.02
CA TYR A 153 16.19 19.44 1.92
C TYR A 153 15.99 18.01 2.41
N ALA A 154 15.06 17.29 1.77
CA ALA A 154 14.95 15.85 1.88
C ALA A 154 14.77 15.23 0.48
N PRO A 155 15.57 14.21 0.13
CA PRO A 155 15.47 13.57 -1.18
C PRO A 155 14.12 12.89 -1.35
N LEU A 156 13.60 12.86 -2.58
CA LEU A 156 12.40 12.11 -2.90
C LEU A 156 12.65 10.61 -2.67
N ASN A 157 11.69 9.95 -2.01
CA ASN A 157 11.64 8.50 -1.87
C ASN A 157 10.19 8.03 -2.02
N ALA A 158 9.96 6.71 -2.03
CA ALA A 158 8.63 6.15 -2.25
C ALA A 158 7.59 6.62 -1.23
N PHE A 159 8.00 6.84 0.02
CA PHE A 159 7.13 7.33 1.08
C PHE A 159 6.71 8.79 0.84
N PHE A 160 7.66 9.68 0.57
CA PHE A 160 7.37 11.09 0.27
C PHE A 160 6.58 11.23 -1.05
N PHE A 161 6.94 10.46 -2.07
CA PHE A 161 6.19 10.39 -3.32
C PHE A 161 4.74 10.00 -3.05
N LEU A 162 4.51 8.88 -2.35
CA LEU A 162 3.16 8.37 -2.10
C LEU A 162 2.33 9.40 -1.35
N ARG A 163 2.95 10.09 -0.39
CA ARG A 163 2.29 11.08 0.44
C ARG A 163 1.92 12.34 -0.32
N ILE A 164 2.79 12.82 -1.21
CA ILE A 164 2.46 13.91 -2.13
C ILE A 164 1.38 13.46 -3.11
N ALA A 165 1.51 12.29 -3.72
CA ALA A 165 0.53 11.78 -4.68
C ALA A 165 -0.87 11.60 -4.06
N GLN A 166 -0.97 11.11 -2.82
CA GLN A 166 -2.22 10.98 -2.09
C GLN A 166 -2.91 12.33 -1.84
N HIS A 167 -2.14 13.41 -1.66
CA HIS A 167 -2.72 14.74 -1.50
C HIS A 167 -3.44 15.21 -2.77
N PHE A 168 -2.85 15.01 -3.94
CA PHE A 168 -3.45 15.38 -5.23
C PHE A 168 -4.54 14.40 -5.69
N PHE A 169 -4.42 13.13 -5.31
CA PHE A 169 -5.29 12.04 -5.76
C PHE A 169 -5.86 11.24 -4.58
N PRO A 170 -6.66 11.84 -3.69
CA PRO A 170 -7.09 11.21 -2.43
C PRO A 170 -8.02 10.01 -2.62
N LYS A 171 -8.64 9.88 -3.78
CA LYS A 171 -9.55 8.76 -4.12
C LYS A 171 -8.87 7.63 -4.88
N PHE A 172 -7.59 7.75 -5.20
CA PHE A 172 -6.86 6.77 -5.98
C PHE A 172 -6.08 5.82 -5.06
N GLU A 173 -6.24 4.52 -5.27
CA GLU A 173 -5.48 3.50 -4.55
C GLU A 173 -4.16 3.23 -5.27
N PHE A 174 -3.05 3.60 -4.63
CA PHE A 174 -1.71 3.43 -5.18
C PHE A 174 -1.14 2.06 -4.81
N GLU A 175 -0.75 1.27 -5.82
CA GLU A 175 -0.08 -0.02 -5.65
C GLU A 175 1.41 0.19 -5.33
N SER A 176 1.92 -0.43 -4.26
CA SER A 176 3.30 -0.20 -3.76
C SER A 176 4.39 -0.40 -4.82
N HIS A 177 4.30 -1.48 -5.62
CA HIS A 177 5.31 -1.74 -6.64
C HIS A 177 5.32 -0.69 -7.78
N LYS A 178 4.17 -0.09 -8.09
CA LYS A 178 4.07 1.00 -9.09
C LYS A 178 4.60 2.32 -8.52
N VAL A 179 4.35 2.57 -7.24
CA VAL A 179 4.91 3.70 -6.50
C VAL A 179 6.44 3.64 -6.50
N ASP A 180 7.01 2.50 -6.13
CA ASP A 180 8.46 2.31 -6.12
C ASP A 180 9.05 2.47 -7.51
N GLY A 181 8.49 1.77 -8.51
CA GLY A 181 8.97 1.83 -9.88
C GLY A 181 8.93 3.24 -10.48
N PHE A 182 7.83 3.98 -10.27
CA PHE A 182 7.71 5.34 -10.76
C PHE A 182 8.62 6.33 -10.01
N THR A 183 8.79 6.14 -8.70
CA THR A 183 9.74 6.96 -7.92
C THR A 183 11.16 6.78 -8.44
N GLN A 184 11.57 5.54 -8.73
CA GLN A 184 12.89 5.25 -9.31
C GLN A 184 13.05 5.83 -10.71
N GLU A 185 12.02 5.79 -11.54
CA GLU A 185 12.00 6.44 -12.86
C GLU A 185 12.29 7.95 -12.72
N ILE A 186 11.61 8.64 -11.80
CA ILE A 186 11.82 10.07 -11.53
C ILE A 186 13.27 10.33 -11.06
N ILE A 187 13.75 9.56 -10.09
CA ILE A 187 15.11 9.70 -9.54
C ILE A 187 16.17 9.40 -10.60
N SER A 188 15.92 8.46 -11.52
CA SER A 188 16.86 8.15 -12.61
C SER A 188 17.05 9.31 -13.58
N LEU A 189 15.99 10.10 -13.80
CA LEU A 189 16.04 11.31 -14.63
C LEU A 189 16.61 12.50 -13.85
N LYS A 190 16.32 12.60 -12.53
CA LYS A 190 16.80 13.68 -11.66
C LYS A 190 17.25 13.14 -10.29
N PRO A 191 18.52 12.71 -10.13
CA PRO A 191 19.00 12.02 -8.93
C PRO A 191 18.86 12.78 -7.61
N ASN A 192 18.94 14.11 -7.66
CA ASN A 192 18.89 14.98 -6.49
C ASN A 192 17.54 15.71 -6.36
N ILE A 193 16.46 15.15 -6.93
CA ILE A 193 15.14 15.75 -6.77
C ILE A 193 14.68 15.65 -5.31
N SER A 194 14.32 16.80 -4.75
CA SER A 194 13.79 16.88 -3.39
C SER A 194 12.28 16.60 -3.37
N ARG A 195 11.75 16.21 -2.21
CA ARG A 195 10.30 16.07 -2.01
C ARG A 195 9.55 17.38 -2.27
N GLY A 196 10.13 18.53 -1.87
CA GLY A 196 9.55 19.85 -2.12
C GLY A 196 9.53 20.20 -3.60
N LYS A 197 10.60 19.89 -4.35
CA LYS A 197 10.65 20.15 -5.79
C LYS A 197 9.69 19.27 -6.59
N PHE A 198 9.53 18.00 -6.19
CA PHE A 198 8.49 17.15 -6.76
C PHE A 198 7.09 17.73 -6.50
N ASN A 199 6.80 18.14 -5.27
CA ASN A 199 5.53 18.80 -4.92
C ASN A 199 5.31 20.10 -5.72
N PHE A 200 6.35 20.91 -5.91
CA PHE A 200 6.32 22.13 -6.72
C PHE A 200 5.82 21.86 -8.14
N TYR A 201 6.40 20.88 -8.85
CA TYR A 201 5.98 20.56 -10.23
C TYR A 201 4.52 20.15 -10.30
N LEU A 202 4.05 19.37 -9.33
CA LEU A 202 2.64 19.00 -9.25
C LEU A 202 1.80 20.26 -8.97
N ARG A 203 2.06 21.02 -7.91
CA ARG A 203 1.29 22.23 -7.54
C ARG A 203 1.19 23.22 -8.70
N GLU A 204 2.29 23.50 -9.37
CA GLU A 204 2.36 24.49 -10.45
C GLU A 204 1.57 24.05 -11.70
N LYS A 205 1.63 22.76 -12.06
CA LYS A 205 1.08 22.27 -13.35
C LYS A 205 -0.25 21.54 -13.21
N PHE A 206 -0.68 21.16 -12.00
CA PHE A 206 -1.84 20.30 -11.78
C PHE A 206 -3.13 20.85 -12.41
N SER A 207 -3.39 22.14 -12.27
CA SER A 207 -4.58 22.78 -12.85
C SER A 207 -4.59 22.70 -14.38
N THR A 208 -3.45 22.97 -15.02
CA THR A 208 -3.28 22.82 -16.48
C THR A 208 -3.44 21.38 -16.91
N ILE A 209 -2.89 20.43 -16.16
CA ILE A 209 -2.99 19.00 -16.50
C ILE A 209 -4.42 18.48 -16.30
N LYS A 210 -5.19 19.01 -15.35
CA LYS A 210 -6.62 18.70 -15.23
C LYS A 210 -7.42 19.14 -16.45
N GLN A 211 -7.16 20.34 -16.97
CA GLN A 211 -7.80 20.80 -18.20
C GLN A 211 -7.41 19.92 -19.40
N TYR A 212 -6.13 19.54 -19.48
CA TYR A 212 -5.67 18.60 -20.52
C TYR A 212 -6.32 17.22 -20.37
N GLN A 213 -6.47 16.71 -19.14
CA GLN A 213 -7.17 15.46 -18.87
C GLN A 213 -8.61 15.51 -19.39
N GLU A 214 -9.36 16.57 -19.08
CA GLU A 214 -10.75 16.70 -19.55
C GLU A 214 -10.85 16.68 -21.08
N GLU A 215 -9.91 17.30 -21.78
CA GLU A 215 -9.83 17.24 -23.25
C GLU A 215 -9.42 15.85 -23.76
N PHE A 216 -8.42 15.24 -23.11
CA PHE A 216 -7.91 13.91 -23.45
C PHE A 216 -9.03 12.86 -23.34
N GLU A 217 -9.83 12.92 -22.27
CA GLU A 217 -10.87 11.93 -22.00
C GLU A 217 -12.09 12.02 -22.94
N LYS A 218 -12.24 13.12 -23.70
CA LYS A 218 -13.21 13.20 -24.80
C LYS A 218 -12.95 12.18 -25.91
N SER A 219 -11.70 11.72 -26.04
CA SER A 219 -11.34 10.66 -27.01
C SER A 219 -11.77 9.25 -26.57
N GLY A 220 -12.31 9.09 -25.36
CA GLY A 220 -12.77 7.80 -24.81
C GLY A 220 -11.70 7.05 -24.01
N GLU A 221 -10.45 7.51 -24.01
CA GLU A 221 -9.37 6.99 -23.16
C GLU A 221 -9.34 7.72 -21.81
N ARG A 222 -8.94 7.05 -20.71
CA ARG A 222 -8.79 7.68 -19.40
C ARG A 222 -7.33 7.97 -19.07
N MET A 223 -7.08 9.13 -18.46
CA MET A 223 -5.74 9.47 -17.98
C MET A 223 -5.61 9.07 -16.51
N ASN A 224 -4.72 8.11 -16.22
CA ASN A 224 -4.49 7.69 -14.83
C ASN A 224 -3.59 8.71 -14.09
N PRO A 225 -3.59 8.71 -12.74
CA PRO A 225 -2.79 9.65 -11.94
C PRO A 225 -1.28 9.60 -12.21
N PHE A 226 -0.71 8.44 -12.52
CA PHE A 226 0.70 8.35 -12.90
C PHE A 226 0.98 9.09 -14.21
N THR A 227 0.10 8.96 -15.20
CA THR A 227 0.19 9.71 -16.47
C THR A 227 0.03 11.21 -16.23
N MET A 228 -0.91 11.63 -15.37
CA MET A 228 -1.05 13.04 -15.00
C MET A 228 0.22 13.59 -14.35
N MET A 229 0.81 12.86 -13.39
CA MET A 229 2.06 13.26 -12.75
C MET A 229 3.22 13.34 -13.74
N ARG A 230 3.31 12.41 -14.71
CA ARG A 230 4.29 12.50 -15.82
C ARG A 230 4.14 13.80 -16.62
N HIS A 231 2.90 14.18 -16.95
CA HIS A 231 2.64 15.45 -17.62
C HIS A 231 2.99 16.67 -16.75
N CYS A 232 2.74 16.63 -15.44
CA CYS A 232 3.17 17.70 -14.52
C CYS A 232 4.70 17.85 -14.51
N LEU A 233 5.43 16.74 -14.41
CA LEU A 233 6.90 16.73 -14.42
C LEU A 233 7.45 17.27 -15.73
N TYR A 234 6.96 16.76 -16.87
CA TYR A 234 7.35 17.25 -18.19
C TYR A 234 7.04 18.74 -18.38
N ALA A 235 5.85 19.20 -17.98
CA ALA A 235 5.48 20.60 -18.10
C ALA A 235 6.30 21.53 -17.18
N GLY A 236 6.78 21.01 -16.06
CA GLY A 236 7.62 21.72 -15.09
C GLY A 236 9.07 21.86 -15.52
N ASP A 237 9.63 20.84 -16.17
CA ASP A 237 11.01 20.83 -16.64
C ASP A 237 11.13 19.90 -17.86
N LYS A 238 10.96 20.49 -19.04
CA LYS A 238 10.92 19.75 -20.32
C LYS A 238 12.25 19.12 -20.69
N GLU A 239 13.37 19.70 -20.24
CA GLU A 239 14.70 19.19 -20.55
C GLU A 239 14.94 17.90 -19.78
N VAL A 240 14.76 17.93 -18.46
CA VAL A 240 15.01 16.79 -17.58
C VAL A 240 13.99 15.67 -17.77
N PHE A 241 12.71 16.01 -17.91
CA PHE A 241 11.63 15.00 -17.97
C PHE A 241 11.12 14.74 -19.40
N SER A 242 11.89 15.07 -20.44
CA SER A 242 11.53 14.77 -21.83
C SER A 242 11.20 13.28 -22.03
N ALA A 243 12.06 12.39 -21.51
CA ALA A 243 11.95 10.93 -21.66
C ALA A 243 10.85 10.29 -20.78
N ILE A 244 10.23 11.04 -19.86
CA ILE A 244 9.18 10.49 -18.99
C ILE A 244 7.86 10.26 -19.74
N LEU A 245 7.70 10.91 -20.90
CA LEU A 245 6.57 10.75 -21.81
C LEU A 245 7.06 10.14 -23.13
N THR A 246 6.20 9.34 -23.76
CA THR A 246 6.43 8.91 -25.15
C THR A 246 6.35 10.11 -26.09
N ASP A 247 7.03 10.05 -27.23
CA ASP A 247 7.05 11.16 -28.20
C ASP A 247 5.64 11.53 -28.65
N THR A 248 4.77 10.55 -28.92
CA THR A 248 3.36 10.79 -29.25
C THR A 248 2.59 11.54 -28.15
N ALA A 249 2.82 11.17 -26.89
CA ALA A 249 2.16 11.84 -25.76
C ALA A 249 2.69 13.27 -25.56
N ARG A 250 3.99 13.47 -25.77
CA ARG A 250 4.66 14.77 -25.71
C ARG A 250 4.12 15.72 -26.79
N ASP A 251 4.10 15.27 -28.04
CA ASP A 251 3.64 16.06 -29.18
C ASP A 251 2.15 16.44 -29.06
N ARG A 252 1.31 15.49 -28.63
CA ARG A 252 -0.12 15.75 -28.39
C ARG A 252 -0.31 16.83 -27.32
N PHE A 253 0.43 16.72 -26.22
CA PHE A 253 0.33 17.66 -25.11
C PHE A 253 0.87 19.05 -25.47
N ASP A 254 2.03 19.13 -26.15
CA ASP A 254 2.62 20.39 -26.58
C ASP A 254 1.76 21.11 -27.62
N LYS A 255 1.14 20.36 -28.54
CA LYS A 255 0.15 20.92 -29.46
C LYS A 255 -1.03 21.53 -28.69
N TRP A 256 -1.59 20.81 -27.74
CA TRP A 256 -2.68 21.32 -26.91
C TRP A 256 -2.26 22.58 -26.13
N LEU A 257 -1.07 22.59 -25.51
CA LEU A 257 -0.54 23.77 -24.82
C LEU A 257 -0.40 24.99 -25.74
N ASN A 258 0.03 24.80 -26.98
CA ASN A 258 0.15 25.88 -27.95
C ASN A 258 -1.21 26.41 -28.39
N ASP A 259 -2.22 25.54 -28.51
CA ASP A 259 -3.58 25.94 -28.86
C ASP A 259 -4.27 26.73 -27.74
N GLN A 260 -3.93 26.48 -26.46
CA GLN A 260 -4.43 27.28 -25.32
C GLN A 260 -3.77 28.68 -25.20
N LYS A 261 -2.62 28.90 -25.86
CA LYS A 261 -1.90 30.19 -25.83
C LYS A 261 -2.33 31.14 -26.97
N LYS A 262 -3.11 30.66 -27.93
CA LYS A 262 -3.68 31.44 -29.03
C LYS A 262 -5.03 32.02 -28.64
#